data_AF-A0A5A8A1M4-F1
#
_entry.id   AF-A0A5A8A1M4-F1
#
_cell.length_a   1.000
_cell.length_b   1.000
_cell.length_c   1.000
_cell.angle_alpha   90.00
_cell.angle_beta   90.00
_cell.angle_gamma   90.00
#
_symmetry.space_group_name_H-M   'P 1'
#
loop_
_entity.id
_entity.type
_entity.pdbx_description
1 polymer ?
#
loop_
_entity_poly.entity_id
_entity_poly.type
_entity_poly.pdbx_seq_one_letter_code
_entity_poly.pdbx_strand_id
1 'polypeptide(L)'
;MDNLAGAVAERGLAVFLRLDHAAAAIQAGLDLRPTQLLMFGRAEGGTPLMQANQPIGVDLPLRALMWCDPADRTWIGYDDPCGWRSVTA
;
A
#
# COMPACT_ATOMS: atom_id res chain seq x y z
N MET A 1 6.21 5.29 7.69
CA MET A 1 6.24 4.06 6.86
C MET A 1 6.85 2.88 7.60
N ASP A 2 7.99 3.02 8.29
CA ASP A 2 8.61 1.88 8.98
C ASP A 2 7.71 1.21 10.03
N ASN A 3 6.96 2.00 10.81
CA ASN A 3 5.96 1.47 11.75
C ASN A 3 4.88 0.62 11.05
N LEU A 4 4.41 1.05 9.88
CA LEU A 4 3.40 0.31 9.11
C LEU A 4 3.97 -1.00 8.56
N ALA A 5 5.20 -0.95 8.01
CA ALA A 5 5.90 -2.14 7.53
C ALA A 5 6.18 -3.14 8.67
N GLY A 6 6.54 -2.64 9.86
CA GLY A 6 6.71 -3.46 11.07
C GLY A 6 5.40 -4.14 11.49
N ALA A 7 4.30 -3.39 11.59
CA ALA A 7 2.99 -3.93 11.96
C ALA A 7 2.48 -4.99 10.95
N VAL A 8 2.79 -4.82 9.66
CA VAL A 8 2.51 -5.81 8.61
C VAL A 8 3.34 -7.09 8.84
N ALA A 9 4.63 -6.96 9.10
CA ALA A 9 5.52 -8.09 9.34
C ALA A 9 5.15 -8.87 10.62
N GLU A 10 4.76 -8.19 11.70
CA GLU A 10 4.29 -8.80 12.95
C GLU A 10 3.04 -9.68 12.74
N ARG A 11 2.23 -9.37 11.73
CA ARG A 11 1.06 -10.17 11.33
C ARG A 11 1.41 -11.34 10.39
N GLY A 12 2.70 -11.60 10.17
CA GLY A 12 3.18 -12.69 9.30
C GLY A 12 2.94 -12.42 7.81
N LEU A 13 2.76 -11.15 7.42
CA LEU A 13 2.62 -10.76 6.02
C LEU A 13 3.98 -10.32 5.47
N ALA A 14 4.29 -10.71 4.25
CA ALA A 14 5.49 -10.28 3.56
C ALA A 14 5.30 -8.86 3.00
N VAL A 15 6.31 -8.01 3.15
CA VAL A 15 6.40 -6.73 2.43
C VAL A 15 7.06 -7.00 1.08
N PHE A 16 6.33 -6.79 -0.01
CA PHE A 16 6.80 -7.02 -1.38
C PHE A 16 7.43 -5.78 -1.98
N LEU A 17 6.86 -4.60 -1.72
CA LEU A 17 7.34 -3.33 -2.26
C LEU A 17 7.12 -2.20 -1.28
N ARG A 18 8.11 -1.32 -1.22
CA ARG A 18 7.98 0.05 -0.69
C ARG A 18 8.28 1.00 -1.85
N LEU A 19 7.32 1.82 -2.22
CA LEU A 19 7.46 2.77 -3.31
C LEU A 19 7.32 4.19 -2.77
N ASP A 20 8.31 5.04 -3.05
CA ASP A 20 8.30 6.44 -2.68
C ASP A 20 7.84 7.31 -3.87
N HIS A 21 6.58 7.73 -3.84
CA HIS A 21 6.03 8.58 -4.89
C HIS A 21 6.58 10.01 -4.83
N ALA A 22 6.92 10.51 -3.64
CA ALA A 22 7.48 11.85 -3.50
C ALA A 22 8.89 11.92 -4.11
N ALA A 23 9.72 10.91 -3.85
CA ALA A 23 11.02 10.80 -4.50
C ALA A 23 10.90 10.68 -6.02
N ALA A 24 9.96 9.88 -6.52
CA ALA A 24 9.70 9.74 -7.95
C ALA A 24 9.21 11.07 -8.59
N ALA A 25 8.37 11.84 -7.90
CA ALA A 25 7.91 13.15 -8.35
C ALA A 25 9.08 14.13 -8.48
N ILE A 26 9.98 14.17 -7.49
CA ILE A 26 11.19 15.02 -7.51
C ILE A 26 12.07 14.68 -8.72
N GLN A 27 12.28 13.40 -9.03
CA GLN A 27 13.04 12.98 -10.20
C GLN A 27 12.39 13.43 -11.53
N ALA A 28 11.07 13.61 -11.54
CA ALA A 28 10.32 14.13 -12.68
C ALA A 28 10.19 15.67 -12.69
N GLY A 29 10.82 16.38 -11.76
CA GLY A 29 10.71 17.84 -11.65
C GLY A 29 9.36 18.32 -11.12
N LEU A 30 8.64 17.47 -10.40
CA LEU A 30 7.34 17.75 -9.79
C LEU A 30 7.49 17.81 -8.26
N ASP A 31 6.60 18.56 -7.62
CA ASP A 31 6.46 18.57 -6.18
C ASP A 31 5.31 17.65 -5.73
N LEU A 32 5.57 16.86 -4.71
CA LEU A 32 4.59 16.00 -4.08
C LEU A 32 4.94 15.85 -2.60
N ARG A 33 3.97 16.15 -1.74
CA ARG A 33 4.08 15.92 -0.29
C ARG A 33 4.44 14.46 0.00
N PRO A 34 5.06 14.15 1.16
CA PRO A 34 5.43 12.79 1.53
C PRO A 34 4.29 11.81 1.22
N THR A 35 4.53 10.89 0.28
CA THR A 35 3.55 9.94 -0.23
C THR A 35 4.28 8.65 -0.54
N GLN A 36 3.96 7.58 0.18
CA GLN A 36 4.63 6.29 0.05
C GLN A 36 3.61 5.15 0.02
N LEU A 37 3.80 4.21 -0.90
CA LEU A 37 2.98 3.02 -1.05
C LEU A 37 3.70 1.79 -0.47
N LEU A 38 2.99 1.02 0.33
CA LEU A 38 3.41 -0.29 0.80
C LEU A 38 2.55 -1.36 0.14
N MET A 39 3.19 -2.33 -0.53
CA MET A 39 2.53 -3.51 -1.09
C MET A 39 2.95 -4.74 -0.28
N PHE A 40 1.98 -5.49 0.22
CA PHE A 40 2.22 -6.57 1.16
C PHE A 40 1.15 -7.65 1.11
N GLY A 41 1.44 -8.83 1.62
CA GLY A 41 0.48 -9.92 1.66
C GLY A 41 1.14 -11.27 1.85
N ARG A 42 0.44 -12.32 1.45
CA ARG A 42 0.89 -13.70 1.59
C ARG A 42 0.34 -14.57 0.47
N ALA A 43 1.20 -15.42 -0.08
CA ALA A 43 0.88 -16.19 -1.28
C ALA A 43 -0.28 -17.15 -1.06
N GLU A 44 -0.42 -17.70 0.15
CA GLU A 44 -1.51 -18.64 0.48
C GLU A 44 -2.89 -17.98 0.37
N GLY A 45 -2.98 -16.66 0.55
CA GLY A 45 -4.24 -15.92 0.38
C GLY A 45 -4.52 -15.54 -1.08
N GLY A 46 -3.50 -15.07 -1.81
CA GLY A 46 -3.68 -14.56 -3.17
C GLY A 46 -3.72 -15.64 -4.26
N THR A 47 -2.99 -16.73 -4.09
CA THR A 47 -2.86 -17.77 -5.12
C THR A 47 -4.17 -18.48 -5.43
N PRO A 48 -5.00 -18.89 -4.45
CA PRO A 48 -6.30 -19.49 -4.74
C PRO A 48 -7.23 -18.55 -5.52
N LEU A 49 -7.16 -17.24 -5.26
CA LEU A 49 -7.93 -16.24 -6.00
C LEU A 49 -7.49 -16.16 -7.46
N MET A 50 -6.18 -16.14 -7.71
CA MET A 50 -5.64 -16.16 -9.08
C MET A 50 -5.90 -17.48 -9.82
N GLN A 51 -5.95 -18.61 -9.11
CA GLN A 51 -6.34 -19.89 -9.69
C GLN A 51 -7.82 -19.89 -10.14
N ALA A 52 -8.70 -19.24 -9.37
CA ALA A 52 -10.10 -19.10 -9.71
C ALA A 52 -10.35 -18.05 -10.81
N ASN A 53 -9.61 -16.92 -10.79
CA ASN A 53 -9.74 -15.83 -11.74
C ASN A 53 -8.41 -15.06 -11.86
N GLN A 54 -7.53 -15.49 -12.76
CA GLN A 54 -6.16 -14.97 -12.88
C GLN A 54 -6.03 -13.44 -13.01
N PRO A 55 -6.90 -12.72 -13.74
CA PRO A 55 -6.90 -11.26 -13.80
C PRO A 55 -6.95 -10.53 -12.44
N ILE A 56 -7.45 -11.17 -11.37
CA ILE A 56 -7.45 -10.57 -10.02
C ILE A 56 -6.04 -10.25 -9.52
N GLY A 57 -5.00 -10.83 -10.14
CA GLY A 57 -3.60 -10.50 -9.86
C GLY A 57 -3.24 -9.03 -10.07
N VAL A 58 -4.03 -8.24 -10.81
CA VAL A 58 -3.85 -6.78 -10.94
C VAL A 58 -4.21 -6.04 -9.64
N ASP A 59 -5.19 -6.55 -8.91
CA ASP A 59 -5.66 -5.97 -7.65
C ASP A 59 -4.90 -6.51 -6.43
N LEU A 60 -4.09 -7.56 -6.64
CA LEU A 60 -3.19 -8.14 -5.65
C LEU A 60 -1.75 -7.61 -5.84
N PRO A 61 -0.92 -7.63 -4.79
CA PRO A 61 -1.21 -7.91 -3.39
C PRO A 61 -1.95 -6.75 -2.70
N LEU A 62 -2.17 -6.83 -1.38
CA LEU A 62 -2.76 -5.72 -0.63
C LEU A 62 -1.86 -4.47 -0.69
N ARG A 63 -2.49 -3.30 -0.66
CA ARG A 63 -1.83 -2.00 -0.79
C ARG A 63 -2.29 -1.06 0.31
N ALA A 64 -1.33 -0.37 0.93
CA ALA A 64 -1.60 0.76 1.82
C ALA A 64 -0.77 1.97 1.37
N LEU A 65 -1.45 3.09 1.14
CA LEU A 65 -0.84 4.37 0.81
C LEU A 65 -0.76 5.21 2.08
N MET A 66 0.43 5.69 2.40
CA MET A 66 0.66 6.67 3.47
C MET A 66 0.96 8.03 2.83
N TRP A 67 0.30 9.09 3.27
CA TRP A 67 0.60 10.45 2.80
C TRP A 67 0.42 11.52 3.88
N CYS A 68 1.04 12.69 3.67
CA CYS A 68 0.82 13.86 4.52
C CYS A 68 -0.18 14.85 3.89
N ASP A 69 -1.15 15.34 4.68
CA ASP A 69 -2.02 16.44 4.28
C ASP A 69 -1.30 17.82 4.36
N PRO A 70 -1.92 18.94 3.95
CA PRO A 70 -1.28 20.26 4.04
C PRO A 70 -1.08 20.79 5.48
N ALA A 71 -1.64 20.12 6.49
CA ALA A 71 -1.47 20.42 7.90
C ALA A 71 -0.47 19.46 8.58
N ASP A 72 0.39 18.81 7.79
CA ASP A 72 1.40 17.82 8.22
C ASP A 72 0.83 16.62 8.98
N ARG A 73 -0.47 16.33 8.83
CA ARG A 73 -1.06 15.11 9.39
C ARG A 73 -0.79 13.95 8.45
N THR A 74 -0.34 12.84 9.00
CA THR A 74 -0.18 11.59 8.26
C THR A 74 -1.54 10.91 8.12
N TRP A 75 -1.76 10.28 6.98
CA TRP A 75 -2.95 9.51 6.66
C TRP A 75 -2.54 8.16 6.09
N ILE A 76 -3.36 7.15 6.32
CA ILE A 76 -3.25 5.83 5.70
C ILE A 76 -4.55 5.53 4.98
N GLY A 77 -4.44 5.19 3.69
CA GLY A 77 -5.55 4.75 2.85
C GLY A 77 -5.25 3.37 2.30
N TYR A 78 -6.26 2.51 2.27
CA TYR A 78 -6.16 1.17 1.72
C TYR A 78 -7.46 0.78 1.04
N ASP A 79 -7.36 -0.14 0.08
CA ASP A 79 -8.54 -0.73 -0.54
C ASP A 79 -9.14 -1.75 0.43
N ASP A 80 -10.41 -1.56 0.83
CA ASP A 80 -11.13 -2.62 1.54
C ASP A 80 -11.47 -3.72 0.53
N PRO A 81 -10.99 -4.95 0.73
CA PRO A 81 -11.29 -6.07 -0.15
C PRO A 81 -12.79 -6.41 -0.20
N CYS A 82 -13.60 -5.92 0.75
CA CYS A 82 -15.05 -6.07 0.78
C CYS A 82 -15.80 -4.96 0.03
N GLY A 83 -15.09 -3.96 -0.51
CA GLY A 83 -15.66 -2.87 -1.32
C GLY A 83 -16.05 -1.62 -0.53
N TRP A 84 -15.06 -0.80 -0.15
CA TRP A 84 -15.09 0.67 0.00
C TRP A 84 -13.74 1.20 0.50
N ARG A 85 -13.28 2.38 0.07
CA ARG A 85 -11.99 2.96 0.50
C ARG A 85 -12.02 3.34 1.98
N SER A 86 -11.20 2.69 2.79
CA SER A 86 -11.01 3.07 4.20
C SER A 86 -9.83 4.01 4.34
N VAL A 87 -10.02 5.08 5.10
CA VAL A 87 -8.99 6.09 5.39
C VAL A 87 -8.95 6.33 6.89
N THR A 88 -7.77 6.22 7.47
CA THR A 88 -7.53 6.53 8.88
C THR A 88 -6.40 7.56 8.98
N ALA A 89 -6.55 8.53 9.88
CA ALA A 89 -5.51 9.49 10.24
C ALA A 89 -4.56 8.88 11.29
#